data_AF-A0A2D7Z6N6-F1
#
_entry.id   AF-A0A2D7Z6N6-F1
#
_cell.length_a   1.000
_cell.length_b   1.000
_cell.length_c   1.000
_cell.angle_alpha   90.00
_cell.angle_beta   90.00
_cell.angle_gamma   90.00
#
_symmetry.space_group_name_H-M   'P 1'
#
loop_
_entity.id
_entity.type
_entity.pdbx_description
1 polymer ?
#
loop_
_entity_poly.entity_id
_entity_poly.type
_entity_poly.pdbx_seq_one_letter_code
_entity_poly.pdbx_strand_id
1 'polypeptide(L)'
;MNSGWGHHNTIAGKRLYRPRQNAGQGPFVRGKAMTAIERLYFEDVAVGDQFVGATVAVEREELLWFARNFDNQPMHTDPAAARAMGLEDIIAPGCYTFALNSKSIHVIWNRLHFLPSGRDIALCLLKPLYAGGTLTTYVEIGGKRESSKPVRGWLDAKVTCRDGDDRAIATVDASWLLKRR
;
A
#
# COMPACT_ATOMS: atom_id res chain seq x y z
N MET A 1 -39.21 -23.65 -33.54
CA MET A 1 -39.45 -22.47 -32.68
C MET A 1 -38.17 -22.16 -31.95
N ASN A 2 -37.79 -20.90 -31.98
CA ASN A 2 -36.47 -20.35 -31.70
C ASN A 2 -36.53 -19.56 -30.37
N SER A 3 -35.54 -19.75 -29.50
CA SER A 3 -35.03 -18.76 -28.52
C SER A 3 -33.93 -19.44 -27.69
N GLY A 4 -32.63 -19.10 -27.73
CA GLY A 4 -31.95 -17.92 -28.24
C GLY A 4 -31.49 -17.04 -27.09
N TRP A 5 -30.41 -17.44 -26.39
CA TRP A 5 -29.52 -16.54 -25.65
C TRP A 5 -28.11 -17.13 -25.62
N GLY A 6 -27.27 -16.60 -26.50
CA GLY A 6 -25.82 -16.71 -26.39
C GLY A 6 -25.27 -15.47 -25.69
N HIS A 7 -24.27 -15.66 -24.83
CA HIS A 7 -23.30 -14.61 -24.54
C HIS A 7 -21.91 -15.24 -24.52
N HIS A 8 -21.16 -14.92 -25.57
CA HIS A 8 -19.72 -14.94 -25.56
C HIS A 8 -19.22 -13.95 -24.50
N ASN A 9 -18.25 -14.36 -23.68
CA ASN A 9 -17.26 -13.42 -23.16
C ASN A 9 -15.92 -14.13 -22.99
N THR A 10 -15.10 -13.96 -24.01
CA THR A 10 -13.64 -14.08 -23.97
C THR A 10 -13.10 -13.06 -22.96
N ILE A 11 -12.53 -13.52 -21.84
CA ILE A 11 -11.65 -12.68 -21.02
C ILE A 11 -10.22 -13.05 -21.40
N ALA A 12 -9.61 -12.16 -22.17
CA ALA A 12 -8.22 -12.20 -22.59
C ALA A 12 -7.27 -12.16 -21.39
N GLY A 13 -6.08 -12.73 -21.60
CA GLY A 13 -5.09 -13.07 -20.58
C GLY A 13 -4.75 -11.96 -19.59
N LYS A 14 -4.91 -12.27 -18.30
CA LYS A 14 -4.21 -11.56 -17.23
C LYS A 14 -2.74 -11.97 -17.28
N ARG A 15 -1.90 -11.09 -17.83
CA ARG A 15 -0.44 -11.22 -17.77
C ARG A 15 -0.03 -11.11 -16.30
N LEU A 16 0.35 -12.24 -15.69
CA LEU A 16 0.97 -12.26 -14.37
C LEU A 16 2.18 -11.32 -14.38
N TYR A 17 2.19 -10.35 -13.48
CA TYR A 17 3.33 -9.49 -13.24
C TYR A 17 4.50 -10.36 -12.76
N ARG A 18 5.58 -10.42 -13.55
CA ARG A 18 6.86 -10.99 -13.15
C ARG A 18 7.79 -9.82 -12.78
N PRO A 19 8.23 -9.69 -11.52
CA PRO A 19 9.20 -8.65 -11.18
C PRO A 19 10.51 -8.95 -11.93
N ARG A 20 11.06 -7.95 -12.61
CA ARG A 20 12.44 -8.01 -13.09
C ARG A 20 13.36 -8.04 -11.87
N GLN A 21 14.18 -9.09 -11.78
CA GLN A 21 15.35 -9.08 -10.91
C GLN A 21 16.35 -8.09 -11.48
N ASN A 22 16.44 -6.90 -10.88
CA ASN A 22 17.65 -6.09 -10.92
C ASN A 22 18.14 -5.96 -9.49
N ALA A 23 19.17 -6.73 -9.16
CA ALA A 23 20.03 -6.46 -8.03
C ALA A 23 20.79 -5.16 -8.32
N GLY A 24 20.60 -4.14 -7.48
CA GLY A 24 21.27 -2.86 -7.67
C GLY A 24 20.75 -1.75 -6.75
N GLN A 25 21.32 -1.72 -5.54
CA GLN A 25 21.48 -0.56 -4.65
C GLN A 25 20.21 0.00 -3.95
N GLY A 26 20.38 0.27 -2.65
CA GLY A 26 19.39 0.87 -1.76
C GLY A 26 18.96 2.29 -2.13
N PRO A 27 18.17 2.95 -1.28
CA PRO A 27 17.22 3.96 -1.70
C PRO A 27 17.94 5.25 -2.14
N PHE A 28 17.44 5.86 -3.22
CA PHE A 28 17.92 7.06 -3.92
C PHE A 28 19.11 6.90 -4.89
N VAL A 29 18.80 6.88 -6.19
CA VAL A 29 19.72 7.38 -7.23
C VAL A 29 19.16 8.68 -7.82
N ARG A 30 19.46 9.79 -7.14
CA ARG A 30 19.98 11.04 -7.74
C ARG A 30 20.44 11.97 -6.61
N GLY A 31 21.71 12.39 -6.72
CA GLY A 31 22.39 13.20 -5.72
C GLY A 31 21.99 14.67 -5.76
N LYS A 32 21.60 15.20 -4.59
CA LYS A 32 22.00 16.51 -4.08
C LYS A 32 21.80 16.49 -2.56
N ALA A 33 22.82 16.89 -1.80
CA ALA A 33 22.67 17.05 -0.36
C ALA A 33 21.63 18.15 -0.10
N MET A 34 20.55 17.82 0.61
CA MET A 34 19.50 18.78 0.98
C MET A 34 19.34 18.82 2.49
N THR A 35 19.74 19.96 3.08
CA THR A 35 19.41 20.36 4.44
C THR A 35 18.14 21.22 4.42
N ALA A 36 17.25 21.01 5.41
CA ALA A 36 15.82 21.40 5.48
C ALA A 36 14.92 20.59 4.53
N ILE A 37 13.88 19.93 5.05
CA ILE A 37 12.94 19.12 4.26
C ILE A 37 12.09 20.08 3.42
N GLU A 38 12.58 20.42 2.23
CA GLU A 38 11.75 21.05 1.21
C GLU A 38 10.72 20.01 0.75
N ARG A 39 9.43 20.34 0.91
CA ARG A 39 8.35 19.45 0.49
C ARG A 39 8.26 19.49 -1.04
N LEU A 40 8.13 18.32 -1.65
CA LEU A 40 7.97 18.16 -3.09
C LEU A 40 6.57 18.60 -3.52
N TYR A 41 6.51 19.42 -4.56
CA TYR A 41 5.28 19.76 -5.27
C TYR A 41 4.99 18.72 -6.35
N PHE A 42 3.81 18.83 -6.96
CA PHE A 42 3.43 17.97 -8.08
C PHE A 42 4.47 17.98 -9.21
N GLU A 43 5.04 19.13 -9.57
CA GLU A 43 6.07 19.27 -10.60
C GLU A 43 7.34 18.45 -10.32
N ASP A 44 7.66 18.25 -9.03
CA ASP A 44 8.90 17.63 -8.59
C ASP A 44 8.86 16.10 -8.58
N VAL A 45 7.67 15.51 -8.76
CA VAL A 45 7.48 14.05 -8.76
C VAL A 45 7.26 13.54 -10.19
N ALA A 46 8.00 12.52 -10.60
CA ALA A 46 7.90 11.88 -11.91
C ALA A 46 7.22 10.51 -11.84
N VAL A 47 6.66 10.06 -12.97
CA VAL A 47 6.26 8.65 -13.14
C VAL A 47 7.51 7.79 -13.09
N GLY A 48 7.44 6.70 -12.33
CA GLY A 48 8.57 5.82 -12.02
C GLY A 48 9.32 6.18 -10.74
N ASP A 49 9.03 7.33 -10.11
CA ASP A 49 9.60 7.64 -8.80
C ASP A 49 9.17 6.60 -7.76
N GLN A 50 10.12 6.22 -6.91
CA GLN A 50 9.92 5.25 -5.86
C GLN A 50 10.22 5.86 -4.50
N PHE A 51 9.34 5.59 -3.54
CA PHE A 51 9.48 6.01 -2.15
C PHE A 51 9.37 4.79 -1.24
N VAL A 52 10.12 4.82 -0.14
CA VAL A 52 10.09 3.78 0.89
C VAL A 52 9.61 4.42 2.18
N GLY A 53 8.61 3.80 2.79
CA GLY A 53 8.08 4.17 4.10
C GLY A 53 9.01 3.72 5.23
N ALA A 54 8.63 4.07 6.45
CA ALA A 54 9.28 3.54 7.64
C ALA A 54 8.85 2.08 7.87
N THR A 55 9.77 1.24 8.35
CA THR A 55 9.39 -0.06 8.90
C THR A 55 8.63 0.16 10.21
N VAL A 56 7.46 -0.46 10.33
CA VAL A 56 6.61 -0.40 11.54
C VAL A 56 6.42 -1.79 12.11
N ALA A 57 6.39 -1.90 13.44
CA ALA A 57 6.12 -3.15 14.13
C ALA A 57 4.62 -3.47 14.13
N VAL A 58 4.30 -4.76 14.05
CA VAL A 58 2.95 -5.30 14.25
C VAL A 58 2.83 -5.71 15.71
N GLU A 59 2.77 -4.72 16.60
CA GLU A 59 2.73 -4.96 18.05
C GLU A 59 1.49 -5.79 18.41
N ARG A 60 1.71 -6.88 19.16
CA ARG A 60 0.64 -7.86 19.48
C ARG A 60 -0.49 -7.20 20.26
N GLU A 61 -0.14 -6.36 21.23
CA GLU A 61 -1.06 -5.68 22.12
C GLU A 61 -1.90 -4.65 21.36
N GLU A 62 -1.28 -3.89 20.45
CA GLU A 62 -1.98 -2.92 19.59
C GLU A 62 -2.93 -3.65 18.62
N LEU A 63 -2.48 -4.76 18.02
CA LEU A 63 -3.30 -5.60 17.15
C LEU A 63 -4.51 -6.17 17.91
N LEU A 64 -4.30 -6.77 19.08
CA LEU A 64 -5.37 -7.33 19.90
C LEU A 64 -6.37 -6.26 20.33
N TRP A 65 -5.88 -5.09 20.74
CA TRP A 65 -6.73 -3.95 21.08
C TRP A 65 -7.56 -3.53 19.87
N PHE A 66 -6.94 -3.34 18.70
CA PHE A 66 -7.64 -2.94 17.49
C PHE A 66 -8.69 -3.97 17.08
N ALA A 67 -8.31 -5.25 17.01
CA ALA A 67 -9.20 -6.34 16.64
C ALA A 67 -10.42 -6.41 17.56
N ARG A 68 -10.23 -6.35 18.88
CA ARG A 68 -11.36 -6.39 19.84
C ARG A 68 -12.35 -5.24 19.67
N ASN A 69 -11.89 -4.07 19.22
CA ASN A 69 -12.73 -2.88 19.06
C ASN A 69 -13.36 -2.77 17.67
N PHE A 70 -12.71 -3.27 16.62
CA PHE A 70 -13.11 -2.99 15.23
C PHE A 70 -13.39 -4.23 14.38
N ASP A 71 -12.74 -5.35 14.65
CA ASP A 71 -12.87 -6.60 13.88
C ASP A 71 -12.60 -7.82 14.77
N ASN A 72 -13.57 -8.14 15.63
CA ASN A 72 -13.41 -9.12 16.71
C ASN A 72 -13.63 -10.57 16.24
N GLN A 73 -13.08 -10.92 15.08
CA GLN A 73 -13.12 -12.30 14.61
C GLN A 73 -12.02 -13.15 15.32
N PRO A 74 -12.27 -14.45 15.59
CA PRO A 74 -11.37 -15.26 16.41
C PRO A 74 -9.91 -15.34 15.92
N MET A 75 -9.67 -15.34 14.60
CA MET A 75 -8.30 -15.36 14.04
C MET A 75 -7.47 -14.11 14.36
N HIS A 76 -8.11 -13.04 14.82
CA HIS A 76 -7.43 -11.80 15.22
C HIS A 76 -7.22 -11.70 16.73
N THR A 77 -7.95 -12.47 17.53
CA THR A 77 -8.01 -12.28 19.00
C THR A 77 -7.68 -13.51 19.83
N ASP A 78 -7.75 -14.71 19.25
CA ASP A 78 -7.49 -15.98 19.91
C ASP A 78 -6.44 -16.80 19.13
N PRO A 79 -5.22 -16.95 19.67
CA PRO A 79 -4.17 -17.77 19.06
C PRO A 79 -4.56 -19.24 18.84
N ALA A 80 -5.38 -19.83 19.72
CA ALA A 80 -5.82 -21.21 19.57
C ALA A 80 -6.82 -21.35 18.41
N ALA A 81 -7.76 -20.41 18.29
CA ALA A 81 -8.68 -20.36 17.16
C ALA A 81 -7.95 -20.11 15.83
N ALA A 82 -6.97 -19.19 15.81
CA ALA A 82 -6.14 -18.95 14.64
C ALA A 82 -5.38 -20.22 14.20
N ARG A 83 -4.77 -20.94 15.15
CA ARG A 83 -4.10 -22.22 14.86
C ARG A 83 -5.06 -23.31 14.37
N ALA A 84 -6.27 -23.37 14.91
CA ALA A 84 -7.30 -24.29 14.42
C ALA A 84 -7.71 -24.00 12.96
N MET A 85 -7.51 -22.78 12.48
CA MET A 85 -7.69 -22.38 11.07
C MET A 85 -6.44 -22.59 10.20
N GLY A 86 -5.37 -23.17 10.75
CA GLY A 86 -4.10 -23.42 10.04
C GLY A 86 -3.15 -22.22 9.98
N LEU A 87 -3.37 -21.18 10.78
CA LEU A 87 -2.44 -20.05 10.93
C LEU A 87 -1.38 -20.36 12.01
N GLU A 88 -0.23 -19.72 11.93
CA GLU A 88 0.84 -19.91 12.94
C GLU A 88 0.51 -19.22 14.27
N ASP A 89 -0.09 -18.03 14.21
CA ASP A 89 -0.58 -17.24 15.34
C ASP A 89 -1.71 -16.30 14.86
N ILE A 90 -2.20 -15.41 15.74
CA ILE A 90 -3.13 -14.35 15.36
C ILE A 90 -2.56 -13.46 14.26
N ILE A 91 -3.46 -13.03 13.37
CA ILE A 91 -3.12 -12.19 12.22
C ILE A 91 -3.80 -10.83 12.34
N ALA A 92 -3.22 -9.80 11.74
CA ALA A 92 -3.78 -8.47 11.69
C ALA A 92 -5.09 -8.47 10.89
N PRO A 93 -6.14 -7.77 11.36
CA PRO A 93 -7.27 -7.41 10.52
C PRO A 93 -6.82 -6.69 9.24
N GLY A 94 -7.56 -6.85 8.14
CA GLY A 94 -7.25 -6.19 6.88
C GLY A 94 -7.24 -4.65 6.99
N CYS A 95 -8.17 -4.10 7.77
CA CYS A 95 -8.25 -2.67 8.08
C CYS A 95 -7.08 -2.20 8.96
N TYR A 96 -6.62 -3.01 9.91
CA TYR A 96 -5.42 -2.72 10.71
C TYR A 96 -4.16 -2.74 9.83
N THR A 97 -4.06 -3.68 8.88
CA THR A 97 -2.98 -3.72 7.88
C THR A 97 -2.93 -2.43 7.05
N PHE A 98 -4.10 -1.90 6.64
CA PHE A 98 -4.17 -0.62 5.94
C PHE A 98 -3.80 0.58 6.84
N ALA A 99 -4.11 0.52 8.15
CA ALA A 99 -3.67 1.52 9.12
C ALA A 99 -2.15 1.50 9.33
N LEU A 100 -1.53 0.31 9.41
CA LEU A 100 -0.08 0.17 9.48
C LEU A 100 0.61 0.65 8.19
N ASN A 101 0.02 0.39 7.03
CA ASN A 101 0.47 0.99 5.78
C ASN A 101 0.49 2.53 5.86
N SER A 102 -0.58 3.13 6.39
CA SER A 102 -0.66 4.59 6.61
C SER A 102 0.42 5.09 7.58
N LYS A 103 0.69 4.35 8.66
CA LYS A 103 1.78 4.63 9.61
C LYS A 103 3.15 4.57 8.93
N SER A 104 3.38 3.56 8.08
CA SER A 104 4.63 3.37 7.33
C SER A 104 4.89 4.53 6.35
N ILE A 105 3.89 4.93 5.56
CA ILE A 105 4.05 6.00 4.55
C ILE A 105 4.04 7.42 5.13
N HIS A 106 3.85 7.60 6.43
CA HIS A 106 3.83 8.91 7.07
C HIS A 106 5.10 9.74 6.78
N VAL A 107 6.26 9.09 6.73
CA VAL A 107 7.54 9.73 6.38
C VAL A 107 7.57 10.25 4.94
N ILE A 108 6.79 9.63 4.04
CA ILE A 108 6.63 10.07 2.64
C ILE A 108 5.69 11.28 2.61
N TRP A 109 4.54 11.22 3.28
CA TRP A 109 3.58 12.33 3.34
C TRP A 109 4.21 13.63 3.85
N ASN A 110 5.06 13.55 4.87
CA ASN A 110 5.73 14.72 5.41
C ASN A 110 6.68 15.41 4.42
N ARG A 111 7.09 14.70 3.36
CA ARG A 111 7.95 15.21 2.28
C ARG A 111 7.18 15.68 1.05
N LEU A 112 5.86 15.48 0.98
CA LEU A 112 5.03 15.92 -0.15
C LEU A 112 4.15 17.09 0.28
N HIS A 113 3.88 18.03 -0.63
CA HIS A 113 2.74 18.95 -0.47
C HIS A 113 1.42 18.21 -0.75
N PHE A 114 1.15 17.18 0.04
CA PHE A 114 -0.04 16.35 -0.03
C PHE A 114 -1.27 17.16 0.38
N LEU A 115 -2.34 17.00 -0.40
CA LEU A 115 -3.66 17.55 -0.09
C LEU A 115 -4.56 16.38 0.34
N PRO A 116 -5.27 16.49 1.49
CA PRO A 116 -6.08 15.41 2.03
C PRO A 116 -7.36 15.21 1.20
N SER A 117 -7.19 14.58 0.04
CA SER A 117 -8.27 14.19 -0.87
C SER A 117 -7.79 12.97 -1.64
N GLY A 118 -8.38 11.82 -1.33
CA GLY A 118 -8.30 10.62 -2.16
C GLY A 118 -9.44 10.61 -3.17
N ARG A 119 -9.26 9.88 -4.27
CA ARG A 119 -10.34 9.59 -5.21
C ARG A 119 -10.80 8.13 -5.04
N ASP A 120 -9.90 7.21 -5.37
CA ASP A 120 -10.15 5.77 -5.34
C ASP A 120 -9.04 5.08 -4.55
N ILE A 121 -9.40 4.01 -3.84
CA ILE A 121 -8.47 3.12 -3.14
C ILE A 121 -8.89 1.68 -3.45
N ALA A 122 -7.97 0.89 -4.01
CA ALA A 122 -8.16 -0.55 -4.19
C ALA A 122 -7.13 -1.29 -3.33
N LEU A 123 -7.61 -1.98 -2.29
CA LEU A 123 -6.79 -2.79 -1.39
C LEU A 123 -6.88 -4.28 -1.79
N CYS A 124 -5.75 -4.94 -1.94
CA CYS A 124 -5.67 -6.39 -2.06
C CYS A 124 -4.85 -6.96 -0.90
N LEU A 125 -5.45 -7.87 -0.13
CA LEU A 125 -4.77 -8.61 0.93
C LEU A 125 -4.26 -9.92 0.34
N LEU A 126 -2.94 -10.05 0.22
CA LEU A 126 -2.29 -11.16 -0.47
C LEU A 126 -1.94 -12.29 0.48
N LYS A 127 -1.46 -11.95 1.69
CA LYS A 127 -1.02 -12.89 2.72
C LYS A 127 -1.35 -12.36 4.12
N PRO A 128 -1.45 -13.24 5.12
CA PRO A 128 -1.65 -12.80 6.49
C PRO A 128 -0.43 -12.03 7.01
N LEU A 129 -0.68 -11.01 7.82
CA LEU A 129 0.34 -10.27 8.56
C LEU A 129 0.26 -10.72 10.03
N TYR A 130 1.32 -11.33 10.55
CA TYR A 130 1.30 -11.91 11.89
C TYR A 130 1.68 -10.89 12.98
N ALA A 131 1.11 -11.09 14.18
CA ALA A 131 1.54 -10.38 15.38
C ALA A 131 3.03 -10.61 15.66
N GLY A 132 3.74 -9.57 16.10
CA GLY A 132 5.19 -9.59 16.34
C GLY A 132 6.04 -9.45 15.07
N GLY A 133 5.44 -9.42 13.88
CA GLY A 133 6.12 -9.13 12.63
C GLY A 133 6.39 -7.63 12.44
N THR A 134 6.82 -7.28 11.23
CA THR A 134 6.96 -5.88 10.79
C THR A 134 6.28 -5.66 9.45
N LEU A 135 6.03 -4.41 9.11
CA LEU A 135 5.51 -3.98 7.82
C LEU A 135 6.34 -2.80 7.30
N THR A 136 6.80 -2.89 6.05
CA THR A 136 7.42 -1.77 5.33
C THR A 136 6.66 -1.54 4.03
N THR A 137 6.28 -0.29 3.78
CA THR A 137 5.56 0.09 2.56
C THR A 137 6.51 0.66 1.52
N TYR A 138 6.33 0.21 0.27
CA TYR A 138 6.99 0.72 -0.92
C TYR A 138 5.95 1.36 -1.83
N VAL A 139 6.29 2.50 -2.42
CA VAL A 139 5.40 3.30 -3.27
C VAL A 139 6.09 3.52 -4.59
N GLU A 140 5.38 3.27 -5.69
CA GLU A 140 5.81 3.62 -7.05
C GLU A 140 4.75 4.54 -7.68
N ILE A 141 5.19 5.64 -8.27
CA ILE A 141 4.30 6.53 -9.02
C ILE A 141 4.07 5.96 -10.41
N GLY A 142 2.92 5.36 -10.64
CA GLY A 142 2.54 4.74 -11.91
C GLY A 142 1.88 5.70 -12.90
N GLY A 143 1.43 6.87 -12.45
CA GLY A 143 0.74 7.84 -13.30
C GLY A 143 0.72 9.25 -12.73
N LYS A 144 0.56 10.22 -13.63
CA LYS A 144 0.50 11.64 -13.31
C LYS A 144 -0.47 12.33 -14.26
N ARG A 145 -1.43 13.10 -13.73
CA ARG A 145 -2.42 13.81 -14.53
C ARG A 145 -2.76 15.17 -13.94
N GLU A 146 -3.16 16.10 -14.78
CA GLU A 146 -3.70 17.37 -14.31
C GLU A 146 -5.03 17.16 -13.59
N SER A 147 -5.32 18.03 -12.62
CA SER A 147 -6.64 18.07 -12.01
C SER A 147 -7.50 19.13 -12.71
N SER A 148 -8.82 19.09 -12.50
CA SER A 148 -9.72 20.15 -12.98
C SER A 148 -9.43 21.54 -12.40
N LYS A 149 -8.65 21.63 -11.32
CA LYS A 149 -8.18 22.90 -10.74
C LYS A 149 -6.68 23.07 -11.00
N PRO A 150 -6.22 24.20 -11.54
CA PRO A 150 -4.82 24.38 -11.96
C PRO A 150 -3.82 24.39 -10.79
N VAL A 151 -4.27 24.59 -9.56
CA VAL A 151 -3.40 24.66 -8.35
C VAL A 151 -2.97 23.30 -7.80
N ARG A 152 -3.39 22.19 -8.43
CA ARG A 152 -3.16 20.83 -7.93
C ARG A 152 -3.15 19.79 -9.05
N GLY A 153 -2.47 18.67 -8.83
CA GLY A 153 -2.36 17.58 -9.78
C GLY A 153 -2.49 16.22 -9.08
N TRP A 154 -2.92 15.22 -9.84
CA TRP A 154 -3.11 13.86 -9.33
C TRP A 154 -1.90 12.98 -9.66
N LEU A 155 -1.45 12.22 -8.68
CA LEU A 155 -0.51 11.11 -8.83
C LEU A 155 -1.25 9.81 -8.62
N ASP A 156 -1.02 8.83 -9.49
CA ASP A 156 -1.45 7.45 -9.28
C ASP A 156 -0.29 6.66 -8.70
N ALA A 157 -0.48 6.16 -7.49
CA ALA A 157 0.50 5.44 -6.71
C ALA A 157 0.12 3.97 -6.61
N LYS A 158 1.08 3.10 -6.92
CA LYS A 158 1.04 1.67 -6.62
C LYS A 158 1.84 1.43 -5.36
N VAL A 159 1.18 0.85 -4.37
CA VAL A 159 1.74 0.65 -3.04
C VAL A 159 1.86 -0.84 -2.80
N THR A 160 3.02 -1.29 -2.31
CA THR A 160 3.26 -2.67 -1.89
C THR A 160 3.71 -2.67 -0.45
N CYS A 161 2.96 -3.34 0.42
CA CYS A 161 3.34 -3.57 1.81
C CYS A 161 4.04 -4.92 1.91
N ARG A 162 5.19 -4.97 2.57
CA ARG A 162 5.98 -6.19 2.75
C ARG A 162 6.26 -6.45 4.22
N ASP A 163 6.37 -7.71 4.59
CA ASP A 163 6.77 -8.12 5.94
C ASP A 163 8.30 -8.08 6.13
N GLY A 164 8.77 -8.51 7.32
CA GLY A 164 10.19 -8.60 7.65
C GLY A 164 10.99 -9.60 6.80
N ASP A 165 10.31 -10.51 6.10
CA ASP A 165 10.91 -11.49 5.17
C ASP A 165 10.81 -11.02 3.70
N ASP A 166 10.48 -9.74 3.47
CA ASP A 166 10.27 -9.12 2.16
C ASP A 166 9.12 -9.74 1.33
N ARG A 167 8.19 -10.45 1.98
CA ARG A 167 7.03 -11.05 1.31
C ARG A 167 5.95 -9.99 1.15
N ALA A 168 5.36 -9.90 -0.05
CA ALA A 168 4.23 -9.00 -0.28
C ALA A 168 3.00 -9.46 0.53
N ILE A 169 2.54 -8.60 1.43
CA ILE A 169 1.41 -8.81 2.33
C ILE A 169 0.14 -8.20 1.74
N ALA A 170 0.24 -6.98 1.23
CA ALA A 170 -0.88 -6.27 0.64
C ALA A 170 -0.41 -5.32 -0.46
N THR A 171 -1.31 -5.01 -1.39
CA THR A 171 -1.11 -3.94 -2.36
C THR A 171 -2.23 -2.92 -2.26
N VAL A 172 -1.90 -1.65 -2.50
CA VAL A 172 -2.87 -0.56 -2.58
C VAL A 172 -2.63 0.23 -3.84
N ASP A 173 -3.63 0.29 -4.72
CA ASP A 173 -3.65 1.30 -5.78
C ASP A 173 -4.42 2.52 -5.25
N ALA A 174 -3.80 3.69 -5.30
CA ALA A 174 -4.38 4.93 -4.78
C ALA A 174 -4.08 6.12 -5.68
N SER A 175 -5.03 7.06 -5.79
CA SER A 175 -4.76 8.38 -6.36
C SER A 175 -4.51 9.40 -5.25
N TRP A 176 -3.35 10.06 -5.29
CA TRP A 176 -2.95 11.12 -4.38
C TRP A 176 -3.04 12.49 -5.04
N LEU A 177 -3.38 13.50 -4.27
CA LEU A 177 -3.48 14.86 -4.75
C LEU A 177 -2.34 15.69 -4.16
N LEU A 178 -1.54 16.32 -5.04
CA LEU A 178 -0.46 17.20 -4.64
C LEU A 178 -0.74 18.63 -5.07
N LYS A 179 -0.29 19.59 -4.26
CA LYS A 179 -0.27 21.01 -4.61
C LYS A 179 0.72 21.24 -5.77
N ARG A 180 0.35 22.15 -6.67
CA ARG A 180 1.24 22.71 -7.71
C ARG A 180 1.87 24.02 -7.22
N ARG A 181 3.03 24.38 -7.79
CA ARG A 181 3.68 25.65 -7.46
C ARG A 181 2.88 26.86 -7.93
#